data_AF-A0A6L3ESQ7-F1
#
_entry.id   AF-A0A6L3ESQ7-F1
#
_cell.length_a   1.000
_cell.length_b   1.000
_cell.length_c   1.000
_cell.angle_alpha   90.00
_cell.angle_beta   90.00
_cell.angle_gamma   90.00
#
_symmetry.space_group_name_H-M   'P 1'
#
loop_
_entity.id
_entity.type
_entity.pdbx_description
1 polymer ?
#
loop_
_entity_poly.entity_id
_entity_poly.type
_entity_poly.pdbx_seq_one_letter_code
_entity_poly.pdbx_strand_id
1 'polypeptide(L)'
;MHDRRIDGKTAVFGNAGALFQNAMTWYDHDTSSIWSQPWGRAIQGEQKGVELRLAPAFKLSSARSKPVYSSSPSKTAPSKTTKPAPPGTSVAASP
;
A
#
# COMPACT_ATOMS: atom_id res chain seq x y z
N MET A 1 -12.40 -10.03 7.26
CA MET A 1 -11.81 -10.55 6.01
C MET A 1 -12.79 -11.58 5.44
N HIS A 2 -12.95 -11.67 4.12
CA HIS A 2 -13.87 -12.63 3.49
C HIS A 2 -13.12 -13.86 2.97
N ASP A 3 -13.73 -15.04 3.04
CA ASP A 3 -13.25 -16.24 2.36
C ASP A 3 -13.60 -16.11 0.88
N ARG A 4 -12.59 -16.25 0.02
CA ARG A 4 -12.70 -16.12 -1.44
C ARG A 4 -13.18 -17.40 -2.13
N ARG A 5 -13.58 -18.42 -1.37
CA ARG A 5 -14.14 -19.65 -1.93
C ARG A 5 -15.62 -19.49 -2.24
N ILE A 6 -15.97 -19.69 -3.51
CA ILE A 6 -17.34 -19.70 -4.02
C ILE A 6 -17.55 -21.07 -4.66
N ASP A 7 -18.53 -21.84 -4.18
CA ASP A 7 -18.85 -23.19 -4.66
C ASP A 7 -17.63 -24.12 -4.80
N GLY A 8 -16.73 -24.05 -3.81
CA GLY A 8 -15.51 -24.86 -3.76
C GLY A 8 -14.35 -24.36 -4.63
N LYS A 9 -14.57 -23.34 -5.47
CA LYS A 9 -13.52 -22.70 -6.28
C LYS A 9 -12.99 -21.46 -5.59
N THR A 10 -11.69 -21.24 -5.69
CA THR A 10 -11.04 -20.07 -5.11
C THR A 10 -11.03 -18.95 -6.14
N ALA A 11 -11.85 -17.91 -5.93
CA ALA A 11 -11.90 -16.76 -6.82
C ALA A 11 -10.60 -15.93 -6.76
N VAL A 12 -10.27 -15.28 -7.88
CA VAL A 12 -9.14 -14.34 -7.98
C VAL A 12 -9.71 -12.93 -8.05
N PHE A 13 -9.41 -12.13 -7.03
CA PHE A 13 -9.87 -10.75 -6.94
C PHE A 13 -8.74 -9.76 -7.20
N GLY A 14 -8.98 -8.84 -8.13
CA GLY A 14 -8.22 -7.61 -8.32
C GLY A 14 -8.92 -6.40 -7.68
N ASN A 15 -8.32 -5.23 -7.79
CA ASN A 15 -9.00 -3.97 -7.47
C ASN A 15 -9.75 -3.48 -8.72
N ALA A 16 -11.04 -3.17 -8.59
CA ALA A 16 -11.83 -2.64 -9.70
C ALA A 16 -11.59 -1.14 -9.98
N GLY A 17 -10.87 -0.44 -9.09
CA GLY A 17 -10.55 0.98 -9.25
C GLY A 17 -11.75 1.92 -9.04
N ALA A 18 -12.89 1.40 -8.61
CA ALA A 18 -14.10 2.16 -8.32
C ALA A 18 -14.42 2.10 -6.83
N LEU A 19 -15.20 3.08 -6.37
CA LEU A 19 -15.77 3.08 -5.03
C LEU A 19 -17.25 2.77 -5.09
N PHE A 20 -17.72 2.01 -4.11
CA PHE A 20 -19.13 1.79 -3.84
C PHE A 20 -19.40 2.12 -2.38
N GLN A 21 -20.31 3.08 -2.13
CA GLN A 21 -20.60 3.57 -0.77
C GLN A 21 -19.33 3.98 -0.01
N ASN A 22 -18.43 4.71 -0.69
CA ASN A 22 -17.14 5.16 -0.16
C ASN A 22 -16.14 4.05 0.21
N ALA A 23 -16.36 2.82 -0.25
CA ALA A 23 -15.45 1.70 -0.04
C ALA A 23 -14.93 1.13 -1.36
N MET A 24 -13.70 0.62 -1.35
CA MET A 24 -13.12 -0.02 -2.53
C MET A 24 -13.93 -1.24 -2.96
N THR A 25 -13.89 -1.52 -4.25
CA THR A 25 -14.49 -2.72 -4.84
C THR A 25 -13.43 -3.66 -5.40
N TRP A 26 -13.77 -4.95 -5.40
CA TRP A 26 -12.97 -5.98 -6.03
C TRP A 26 -13.51 -6.34 -7.40
N TYR A 27 -12.61 -6.66 -8.33
CA TYR A 27 -12.91 -7.22 -9.64
C TYR A 27 -12.64 -8.72 -9.62
N ASP A 28 -13.64 -9.53 -9.91
CA ASP A 28 -13.50 -10.98 -10.09
C ASP A 28 -13.01 -11.28 -11.52
N HIS A 29 -11.81 -11.84 -11.63
CA HIS A 29 -11.19 -12.13 -12.92
C HIS A 29 -11.90 -13.23 -13.72
N ASP A 30 -12.60 -14.15 -13.05
CA ASP A 30 -13.23 -15.28 -13.73
C ASP A 30 -14.59 -14.89 -14.31
N THR A 31 -15.36 -14.08 -13.58
CA THR A 31 -16.76 -13.75 -13.92
C THR A 31 -16.96 -12.29 -14.34
N SER A 32 -15.90 -11.49 -14.32
CA SER A 32 -15.96 -10.03 -14.52
C SER A 32 -16.94 -9.31 -13.58
N SER A 33 -17.25 -9.92 -12.43
CA SER A 33 -18.16 -9.35 -11.43
C SER A 33 -17.47 -8.32 -10.55
N ILE A 34 -18.21 -7.32 -10.10
CA ILE A 34 -17.75 -6.29 -9.17
C ILE A 34 -18.31 -6.57 -7.78
N TRP A 35 -17.43 -6.56 -6.78
CA TRP A 35 -17.74 -6.93 -5.41
C TRP A 35 -17.49 -5.77 -4.45
N SER A 36 -18.40 -5.56 -3.51
CA SER A 36 -18.20 -4.67 -2.36
C SER A 36 -17.23 -5.33 -1.38
N GLN A 37 -16.03 -4.76 -1.19
CA GLN A 37 -15.04 -5.30 -0.27
C GLN A 37 -15.54 -5.37 1.20
N PRO A 38 -16.22 -4.36 1.75
CA PRO A 38 -16.69 -4.42 3.15
C PRO A 38 -17.76 -5.47 3.39
N TRP A 39 -18.63 -5.70 2.41
CA TRP A 39 -19.76 -6.61 2.54
C TRP A 39 -19.48 -8.00 1.97
N GLY A 40 -18.39 -8.17 1.23
CA GLY A 40 -18.09 -9.43 0.54
C GLY A 40 -19.18 -9.82 -0.45
N ARG A 41 -19.92 -8.85 -1.02
CA ARG A 41 -21.09 -9.10 -1.86
C ARG A 41 -20.87 -8.60 -3.27
N ALA A 42 -21.21 -9.41 -4.26
CA ALA A 42 -21.24 -8.98 -5.65
C ALA A 42 -22.38 -7.98 -5.87
N ILE A 43 -22.04 -6.79 -6.36
CA ILE A 43 -22.99 -5.70 -6.62
C ILE A 43 -23.36 -5.60 -8.11
N GLN A 44 -22.50 -6.14 -8.99
CA GLN A 44 -22.68 -6.13 -10.44
C GLN A 44 -21.99 -7.34 -11.09
N GLY A 45 -22.47 -7.75 -12.26
CA GLY A 45 -21.92 -8.88 -13.03
C GLY A 45 -22.68 -10.18 -12.82
N GLU A 46 -22.10 -11.27 -13.30
CA GLU A 46 -22.68 -12.62 -13.27
C GLU A 46 -22.99 -13.07 -11.83
N GLN A 47 -22.12 -12.74 -10.89
CA GLN A 47 -22.24 -13.18 -9.49
C GLN A 47 -23.14 -12.26 -8.65
N LYS A 48 -23.82 -11.28 -9.24
CA LYS A 48 -24.59 -10.25 -8.49
C LYS A 48 -25.51 -10.87 -7.44
N GLY A 49 -25.37 -10.41 -6.20
CA GLY A 49 -26.16 -10.85 -5.05
C GLY A 49 -25.48 -11.94 -4.21
N VAL A 50 -24.50 -12.66 -4.75
CA VAL A 50 -23.70 -13.66 -4.02
C VAL A 50 -22.91 -12.98 -2.90
N GLU A 51 -22.86 -13.61 -1.74
CA GLU A 51 -22.14 -13.15 -0.55
C GLU A 51 -21.04 -14.14 -0.17
N LEU A 52 -19.84 -13.62 0.08
CA LEU A 52 -18.71 -14.37 0.60
C LEU A 52 -18.86 -14.60 2.10
N ARG A 53 -18.40 -15.76 2.56
CA ARG A 53 -18.36 -16.07 4.00
C ARG A 53 -17.31 -15.21 4.69
N LEU A 54 -17.54 -14.86 5.95
CA LEU A 54 -16.50 -14.24 6.79
C LEU A 54 -15.41 -15.27 7.09
N ALA A 55 -14.16 -14.91 6.78
CA ALA A 55 -13.00 -15.70 7.14
C ALA A 55 -12.75 -15.63 8.66
N PRO A 56 -12.25 -16.72 9.28
CA PRO A 56 -11.91 -16.73 10.70
C PRO A 56 -10.94 -15.60 11.06
N ALA A 57 -11.22 -14.89 12.15
CA ALA A 57 -10.28 -13.92 12.70
C ALA A 57 -9.13 -14.66 13.39
N PHE A 58 -7.89 -14.34 13.02
CA PHE A 58 -6.74 -14.85 13.77
C PHE A 58 -6.53 -13.98 15.02
N LYS A 59 -6.62 -14.59 16.21
CA LYS A 59 -6.22 -13.91 17.45
C LYS A 59 -4.71 -14.00 17.58
N LEU A 60 -4.06 -12.84 17.54
CA LEU A 60 -2.65 -12.76 17.90
C LEU A 60 -2.53 -12.90 19.43
N SER A 61 -1.90 -13.98 19.90
CA SER A 61 -1.53 -14.14 21.30
C SER A 61 -0.41 -13.17 21.67
N SER A 62 -0.43 -12.64 22.90
CA SER A 62 0.53 -11.63 23.40
C SER A 62 1.96 -12.13 23.59
N ALA A 63 2.24 -13.42 23.37
CA ALA A 63 3.60 -13.96 23.44
C ALA A 63 4.38 -13.67 22.14
N ARG A 64 4.84 -12.44 21.96
CA ARG A 64 5.81 -12.09 20.92
C ARG A 64 6.99 -11.32 21.53
N SER A 65 8.15 -11.97 21.53
CA SER A 65 9.44 -11.40 21.92
C SER A 65 9.76 -10.11 21.14
N LYS A 66 10.53 -9.21 21.75
CA LYS A 66 10.89 -7.91 21.18
C LYS A 66 11.58 -8.06 19.81
N PRO A 67 11.22 -7.27 18.79
CA PRO A 67 11.98 -7.25 17.56
C PRO A 67 13.40 -6.76 17.86
N VAL A 68 14.40 -7.59 17.56
CA VAL A 68 15.79 -7.11 17.50
C VAL A 68 15.91 -6.37 16.18
N TYR A 69 15.78 -5.05 16.22
CA TYR A 69 16.19 -4.21 15.10
C TYR A 69 17.72 -4.19 15.11
N SER A 70 18.35 -4.88 14.15
CA SER A 70 19.78 -4.72 13.94
C SER A 70 20.01 -3.30 13.44
N SER A 71 20.66 -2.47 14.25
CA SER A 71 21.13 -1.16 13.80
C SER A 71 22.20 -1.38 12.74
N SER A 72 21.88 -1.13 11.46
CA SER A 72 22.92 -0.92 10.45
C SER A 72 23.83 0.21 10.91
N PRO A 73 25.16 0.05 10.86
CA PRO A 73 26.07 1.14 11.19
C PRO A 73 25.87 2.27 10.17
N SER A 74 25.66 3.48 10.67
CA SER A 74 25.61 4.69 9.87
C SER A 74 26.93 4.84 9.10
N LYS A 75 26.86 4.83 7.76
CA LYS A 75 27.95 5.43 6.97
C LYS A 75 27.93 6.93 7.25
N THR A 76 29.01 7.41 7.85
CA THR A 76 29.28 8.82 8.13
C THR A 76 29.01 9.69 6.90
N ALA A 77 28.28 10.80 7.11
CA ALA A 77 28.02 11.80 6.08
C ALA A 77 29.34 12.40 5.54
N PRO A 78 29.45 12.74 4.24
CA PRO A 78 30.56 13.56 3.77
C PRO A 78 30.39 15.00 4.30
N SER A 79 31.47 15.53 4.88
CA SER A 79 31.62 16.91 5.34
C SER A 79 31.20 17.92 4.27
N LYS A 80 30.51 19.00 4.69
CA LYS A 80 30.26 20.17 3.84
C LYS A 80 31.60 20.79 3.43
N THR A 81 31.96 20.72 2.16
CA THR A 81 33.06 21.52 1.61
C THR A 81 32.59 22.97 1.46
N THR A 82 33.06 23.85 2.35
CA THR A 82 32.92 25.30 2.19
C THR A 82 33.76 25.75 1.00
N LYS A 83 33.11 26.30 -0.03
CA LYS A 83 33.78 26.97 -1.16
C LYS A 83 34.40 28.29 -0.66
N PRO A 84 35.69 28.58 -0.91
CA PRO A 84 36.26 29.88 -0.56
C PRO A 84 35.69 30.99 -1.45
N ALA A 85 35.47 32.16 -0.84
CA ALA A 85 35.02 33.37 -1.53
C ALA A 85 36.06 33.82 -2.58
N PRO A 86 35.64 34.40 -3.72
CA PRO A 86 36.58 34.91 -4.71
C PRO A 86 37.33 36.14 -4.16
N PRO A 87 38.64 36.32 -4.48
CA PRO A 87 39.38 37.51 -4.10
C PRO A 87 38.86 38.74 -4.82
N GLY A 88 38.64 39.81 -4.05
CA GLY A 88 38.26 41.12 -4.57
C GLY A 88 39.31 41.65 -5.54
N THR A 89 38.87 42.04 -6.74
CA THR A 89 39.71 42.79 -7.66
C THR A 89 39.37 44.27 -7.49
N SER A 90 40.21 44.96 -6.73
CA SER A 90 40.36 46.41 -6.82
C SER A 90 41.09 46.73 -8.12
N VAL A 91 40.53 47.60 -8.94
CA VAL A 91 41.28 48.33 -9.97
C VAL A 91 40.80 49.77 -10.02
N ALA A 92 41.80 50.62 -10.20
CA ALA A 92 41.87 52.01 -9.82
C ALA A 92 41.21 52.97 -10.82
N ALA A 93 41.16 54.22 -10.36
CA ALA A 93 40.55 55.40 -10.95
C ALA A 93 41.09 55.86 -12.32
N SER A 94 40.19 56.53 -13.04
CA SER A 94 40.39 57.78 -13.81
C SER A 94 41.27 57.75 -15.07
N PRO A 95 41.23 58.78 -15.94
CA PRO A 95 40.76 60.18 -15.77
C PRO A 95 39.24 60.37 -15.71
#